data_AF-R9MBD0-F1
#
_entry.id   AF-R9MBD0-F1
#
_cell.length_a   1.000
_cell.length_b   1.000
_cell.length_c   1.000
_cell.angle_alpha   90.00
_cell.angle_beta   90.00
_cell.angle_gamma   90.00
#
_symmetry.space_group_name_H-M   'P 1'
#
loop_
_entity.id
_entity.type
_entity.pdbx_description
1 polymer ?
#
loop_
_entity_poly.entity_id
_entity_poly.type
_entity_poly.pdbx_seq_one_letter_code
_entity_poly.pdbx_strand_id
1 'polypeptide(L)'
;MDGVYQAYLNLLRSLGESLDQLSVLAQKKVAAANGDDLMALDEIMKQEQAMTLAFRGMEQTREKLLEQLNCGNVPLSRLPERFPPQMQGQAREAVAALQKQYQNYRKDADAARLVLERHLREIDAIITEMGGAPAPEGGPGYVPPPPPDTPPSMKTDFRA
;
A
#
# COMPACT_ATOMS: atom_id res chain seq x y z
N MET A 1 -2.16 -32.49 7.61
CA MET A 1 -2.30 -31.81 6.30
C MET A 1 -3.43 -30.79 6.35
N ASP A 2 -4.64 -31.17 6.75
CA ASP A 2 -5.82 -30.26 6.76
C ASP A 2 -5.66 -29.00 7.61
N GLY A 3 -4.89 -29.06 8.70
CA GLY A 3 -4.61 -27.89 9.55
C GLY A 3 -3.89 -26.74 8.82
N VAL A 4 -3.02 -27.04 7.85
CA VAL A 4 -2.30 -26.01 7.09
C VAL A 4 -3.23 -25.31 6.09
N TYR A 5 -4.10 -26.08 5.41
CA TYR A 5 -5.13 -25.52 4.53
C TYR A 5 -6.10 -24.63 5.30
N GLN A 6 -6.55 -25.06 6.48
CA GLN A 6 -7.43 -24.25 7.33
C GLN A 6 -6.73 -22.98 7.83
N ALA A 7 -5.45 -23.07 8.23
CA ALA A 7 -4.65 -21.91 8.61
C ALA A 7 -4.54 -20.90 7.46
N TYR A 8 -4.36 -21.36 6.22
CA TYR A 8 -4.34 -20.50 5.05
C TYR A 8 -5.69 -19.82 4.79
N LEU A 9 -6.81 -20.53 4.92
CA LEU A 9 -8.14 -19.91 4.77
C LEU A 9 -8.41 -18.87 5.85
N ASN A 10 -7.96 -19.10 7.09
CA ASN A 10 -8.05 -18.11 8.15
C ASN A 10 -7.20 -16.88 7.82
N LEU A 11 -5.98 -17.06 7.28
CA LEU A 11 -5.15 -15.96 6.81
C LEU A 11 -5.84 -15.13 5.72
N LEU A 12 -6.46 -15.78 4.71
CA LEU A 12 -7.20 -15.07 3.68
C LEU A 12 -8.34 -14.22 4.27
N ARG A 13 -9.04 -14.75 5.28
CA ARG A 13 -10.09 -14.00 5.98
C ARG A 13 -9.54 -12.79 6.73
N SER A 14 -8.45 -12.95 7.49
CA SER A 14 -7.82 -11.85 8.22
C SER A 14 -7.23 -10.78 7.30
N LEU A 15 -6.70 -11.17 6.13
CA LEU A 15 -6.31 -10.22 5.09
C LEU A 15 -7.53 -9.44 4.57
N GLY A 16 -8.65 -10.12 4.35
CA GLY A 16 -9.92 -9.52 3.97
C GLY A 16 -10.42 -8.49 4.98
N GLU A 17 -10.45 -8.84 6.26
CA GLU A 17 -10.82 -7.94 7.36
C GLU A 17 -9.92 -6.70 7.41
N SER A 18 -8.61 -6.89 7.18
CA SER A 18 -7.66 -5.77 7.14
C SER A 18 -7.89 -4.86 5.93
N LEU A 19 -8.29 -5.40 4.78
CA LEU A 19 -8.67 -4.60 3.61
C LEU A 19 -9.96 -3.81 3.85
N ASP A 20 -10.95 -4.39 4.52
CA ASP A 20 -12.18 -3.69 4.91
C ASP A 20 -11.89 -2.55 5.89
N GLN A 21 -10.97 -2.75 6.84
CA GLN A 21 -10.50 -1.69 7.72
C GLN A 21 -9.81 -0.56 6.94
N LEU A 22 -8.94 -0.88 5.98
CA LEU A 22 -8.32 0.13 5.11
C LEU A 22 -9.35 0.88 4.25
N SER A 23 -10.38 0.21 3.76
CA SER A 23 -11.50 0.83 3.04
C SER A 23 -12.21 1.87 3.93
N VAL A 24 -12.51 1.53 5.18
CA VAL A 24 -13.09 2.46 6.16
C VAL A 24 -12.16 3.65 6.43
N LEU A 25 -10.84 3.42 6.58
CA LEU A 25 -9.87 4.50 6.78
C LEU A 25 -9.79 5.42 5.56
N ALA A 26 -9.82 4.88 4.34
CA ALA A 26 -9.84 5.68 3.12
C ALA A 26 -11.09 6.56 3.03
N GLN A 27 -12.26 6.03 3.37
CA GLN A 27 -13.51 6.81 3.42
C GLN A 27 -13.46 7.91 4.50
N LYS A 28 -12.94 7.61 5.69
CA LYS A 28 -12.72 8.60 6.75
C LYS A 28 -11.74 9.69 6.32
N LYS A 29 -10.70 9.32 5.56
CA LYS A 29 -9.71 10.26 5.04
C LYS A 29 -10.34 11.25 4.06
N VAL A 30 -11.26 10.79 3.20
CA VAL A 30 -12.07 11.68 2.34
C VAL A 30 -12.89 12.66 3.18
N ALA A 31 -13.58 12.17 4.21
CA ALA A 31 -14.42 13.01 5.06
C ALA A 31 -13.60 14.06 5.82
N ALA A 32 -12.46 13.66 6.40
CA ALA A 32 -11.56 14.56 7.12
C ALA A 32 -10.93 15.61 6.19
N ALA A 33 -10.50 15.22 5.00
CA ALA A 33 -9.96 16.15 3.99
C ALA A 33 -11.00 17.19 3.56
N ASN A 34 -12.24 16.78 3.30
CA ASN A 34 -13.30 17.71 2.93
C ASN A 34 -13.78 18.61 4.10
N GLY A 35 -13.47 18.23 5.33
CA GLY A 35 -13.78 19.01 6.53
C GLY A 35 -12.59 19.82 7.06
N ASP A 36 -11.47 19.89 6.32
CA ASP A 36 -10.22 20.53 6.72
C ASP A 36 -9.68 20.07 8.09
N ASP A 37 -10.02 18.84 8.50
CA ASP A 37 -9.64 18.27 9.80
C ASP A 37 -8.27 17.59 9.72
N LEU A 38 -7.22 18.40 9.81
CA LEU A 38 -5.83 17.94 9.77
C LEU A 38 -5.48 16.99 10.94
N MET A 39 -6.12 17.16 12.11
CA MET A 39 -5.88 16.29 13.27
C MET A 39 -6.46 14.90 13.03
N ALA A 40 -7.67 14.80 12.49
CA ALA A 40 -8.25 13.53 12.09
C ALA A 40 -7.44 12.87 10.95
N LEU A 41 -6.95 13.64 9.98
CA LEU A 41 -6.10 13.12 8.91
C LEU A 41 -4.81 12.50 9.44
N ASP A 42 -4.12 13.16 10.38
CA ASP A 42 -2.89 12.65 11.00
C ASP A 42 -3.15 11.33 11.77
N GLU A 43 -4.23 11.26 12.55
CA GLU A 43 -4.61 10.04 13.26
C GLU A 43 -4.97 8.88 12.32
N ILE A 44 -5.65 9.16 11.20
CA ILE A 44 -5.93 8.16 10.16
C ILE A 44 -4.62 7.66 9.53
N MET A 45 -3.68 8.55 9.23
CA MET A 45 -2.38 8.18 8.66
C MET A 45 -1.58 7.29 9.62
N LYS A 46 -1.58 7.58 10.92
CA LYS A 46 -0.95 6.72 11.94
C LYS A 46 -1.57 5.32 11.97
N GLN A 47 -2.90 5.22 11.85
CA GLN A 47 -3.59 3.93 11.80
C GLN A 47 -3.19 3.11 10.56
N GLU A 48 -3.14 3.73 9.38
CA GLU A 48 -2.67 3.06 8.16
C GLU A 48 -1.21 2.62 8.25
N GLN A 49 -0.34 3.43 8.87
CA GLN A 49 1.06 3.06 9.12
C GLN A 49 1.17 1.85 10.04
N ALA A 50 0.39 1.81 11.13
CA ALA A 50 0.33 0.65 12.03
C ALA A 50 -0.13 -0.61 11.28
N MET A 51 -1.13 -0.48 10.41
CA MET A 51 -1.62 -1.59 9.58
C MET A 51 -0.57 -2.09 8.59
N THR A 52 0.29 -1.21 8.05
CA THR A 52 1.39 -1.61 7.14
C THR A 52 2.32 -2.63 7.81
N LEU A 53 2.61 -2.45 9.10
CA LEU A 53 3.41 -3.41 9.86
C LEU A 53 2.68 -4.75 10.05
N ALA A 54 1.36 -4.72 10.30
CA ALA A 54 0.54 -5.92 10.40
C ALA A 54 0.51 -6.71 9.07
N PHE A 55 0.36 -6.02 7.93
CA PHE A 55 0.42 -6.65 6.60
C PHE A 55 1.76 -7.33 6.34
N ARG A 56 2.88 -6.72 6.77
CA ARG A 56 4.21 -7.36 6.65
C ARG A 56 4.28 -8.68 7.42
N GLY A 57 3.69 -8.73 8.62
CA GLY A 57 3.58 -9.97 9.40
C GLY A 57 2.72 -11.02 8.69
N MET A 58 1.55 -10.61 8.16
CA MET A 58 0.66 -11.49 7.41
C MET A 58 1.31 -12.04 6.13
N GLU A 59 2.11 -11.24 5.43
CA GLU A 59 2.82 -11.69 4.23
C GLU A 59 3.88 -12.74 4.57
N GLN A 60 4.62 -12.58 5.66
CA GLN A 60 5.54 -13.62 6.14
C GLN A 60 4.80 -14.92 6.50
N THR A 61 3.61 -14.81 7.10
CA THR A 61 2.75 -15.98 7.35
C THR A 61 2.26 -16.60 6.05
N ARG A 62 1.90 -15.79 5.05
CA ARG A 62 1.46 -16.23 3.72
C ARG A 62 2.53 -17.05 3.03
N GLU A 63 3.77 -16.54 2.97
CA GLU A 63 4.92 -17.21 2.35
C GLU A 63 5.15 -18.58 3.00
N LYS A 64 5.25 -18.63 4.33
CA LYS A 64 5.46 -19.89 5.08
C LYS A 64 4.37 -20.93 4.83
N LEU A 65 3.10 -20.50 4.77
CA LEU A 65 1.99 -21.41 4.51
C LEU A 65 2.00 -21.89 3.05
N LEU A 66 2.29 -21.01 2.09
CA LEU A 66 2.37 -21.40 0.68
C LEU A 66 3.53 -22.37 0.41
N GLU A 67 4.66 -22.23 1.10
CA GLU A 67 5.77 -23.19 1.06
C GLU A 67 5.32 -24.57 1.56
N GLN A 68 4.66 -24.63 2.73
CA GLN A 68 4.15 -25.88 3.29
C GLN A 68 3.11 -26.57 2.39
N LEU A 69 2.33 -25.77 1.66
CA LEU A 69 1.34 -26.24 0.68
C LEU A 69 1.95 -26.55 -0.69
N ASN A 70 3.25 -26.33 -0.91
CA ASN A 70 3.93 -26.41 -2.21
C ASN A 70 3.23 -25.58 -3.30
N CYS A 71 2.70 -24.42 -2.91
CA CYS A 71 1.87 -23.55 -3.75
C CYS A 71 2.46 -22.14 -3.98
N GLY A 72 3.73 -21.90 -3.66
CA GLY A 72 4.37 -20.58 -3.77
C GLY A 72 4.26 -19.91 -5.15
N ASN A 73 4.25 -20.70 -6.23
CA ASN A 73 4.15 -20.21 -7.61
C ASN A 73 2.72 -20.27 -8.18
N VAL A 74 1.72 -20.60 -7.36
CA VAL A 74 0.33 -20.73 -7.80
C VAL A 74 -0.39 -19.39 -7.64
N PRO A 75 -1.01 -18.84 -8.69
CA PRO A 75 -1.76 -17.60 -8.57
C PRO A 75 -2.97 -17.79 -7.65
N LEU A 76 -3.35 -16.74 -6.91
CA LEU A 76 -4.44 -16.77 -5.93
C LEU A 76 -5.75 -17.33 -6.51
N SER A 77 -6.07 -17.00 -7.77
CA SER A 77 -7.28 -17.49 -8.45
C SER A 77 -7.31 -19.00 -8.69
N ARG A 78 -6.14 -19.66 -8.78
CA ARG A 78 -6.02 -21.11 -8.99
C ARG A 78 -5.70 -21.88 -7.71
N LEU A 79 -5.42 -21.19 -6.60
CA LEU A 79 -5.15 -21.84 -5.31
C LEU A 79 -6.26 -22.82 -4.89
N PRO A 80 -7.57 -22.55 -5.07
CA PRO A 80 -8.61 -23.50 -4.69
C PRO A 80 -8.51 -24.87 -5.37
N GLU A 81 -7.90 -24.97 -6.55
CA GLU A 81 -7.70 -26.24 -7.27
C GLU A 81 -6.65 -27.14 -6.59
N ARG A 82 -5.79 -26.56 -5.74
CA ARG A 82 -4.76 -27.26 -4.97
C ARG A 82 -5.25 -27.74 -3.61
N PHE A 83 -6.46 -27.34 -3.20
CA PHE A 83 -7.04 -27.74 -1.92
C PHE A 83 -7.61 -29.17 -2.00
N PRO A 84 -7.68 -29.88 -0.85
CA PRO A 84 -8.41 -31.15 -0.76
C PRO A 84 -9.87 -30.98 -1.23
N PRO A 85 -10.46 -31.97 -1.94
CA PRO A 85 -11.79 -31.85 -2.56
C PRO A 85 -12.89 -31.32 -1.62
N GLN A 86 -12.85 -31.71 -0.35
CA GLN A 86 -13.82 -31.32 0.68
C GLN A 86 -13.76 -29.82 1.03
N MET A 87 -12.61 -29.18 0.84
CA MET A 87 -12.37 -27.77 1.19
C MET A 87 -12.34 -26.83 -0.03
N GLN A 88 -12.39 -27.36 -1.26
CA GLN A 88 -12.28 -26.53 -2.47
C GLN A 88 -13.40 -25.49 -2.56
N GLY A 89 -14.62 -25.82 -2.14
CA GLY A 89 -15.74 -24.87 -2.10
C GLY A 89 -15.44 -23.67 -1.19
N GLN A 90 -15.02 -23.95 0.05
CA GLN A 90 -14.64 -22.93 1.03
C GLN A 90 -13.45 -22.09 0.55
N ALA A 91 -12.48 -22.72 -0.12
CA ALA A 91 -11.33 -22.00 -0.69
C ALA A 91 -11.73 -21.05 -1.82
N ARG A 92 -12.64 -21.47 -2.71
CA ARG A 92 -13.18 -20.60 -3.78
C ARG A 92 -13.90 -19.39 -3.19
N GLU A 93 -14.72 -19.61 -2.18
CA GLU A 93 -15.44 -18.54 -1.49
C GLU A 93 -14.47 -17.54 -0.82
N ALA A 94 -13.49 -18.04 -0.07
CA ALA A 94 -12.49 -17.19 0.59
C ALA A 94 -11.66 -16.36 -0.40
N VAL A 95 -11.24 -16.97 -1.52
CA VAL A 95 -10.52 -16.26 -2.59
C VAL A 95 -11.41 -15.19 -3.24
N ALA A 96 -12.65 -15.52 -3.57
CA ALA A 96 -13.58 -14.57 -4.18
C ALA A 96 -13.90 -13.40 -3.24
N ALA A 97 -14.08 -13.67 -1.94
CA ALA A 97 -14.28 -12.64 -0.92
C ALA A 97 -13.08 -11.70 -0.83
N LEU A 98 -11.86 -12.24 -0.73
CA LEU A 98 -10.64 -11.44 -0.64
C LEU A 98 -10.44 -10.56 -1.89
N GLN A 99 -10.69 -11.11 -3.08
CA GLN A 99 -10.61 -10.33 -4.33
C GLN A 99 -11.62 -9.18 -4.35
N LYS A 100 -12.85 -9.42 -3.88
CA LYS A 100 -13.88 -8.37 -3.78
C LYS A 100 -13.48 -7.29 -2.78
N GLN A 101 -12.99 -7.68 -1.59
CA GLN A 101 -12.54 -6.73 -0.56
C GLN A 101 -11.38 -5.88 -1.06
N TYR A 102 -10.43 -6.47 -1.78
CA TYR A 102 -9.34 -5.73 -2.42
C TYR A 102 -9.86 -4.71 -3.45
N GLN A 103 -10.81 -5.10 -4.29
CA GLN A 103 -11.42 -4.18 -5.27
C GLN A 103 -12.16 -3.02 -4.58
N ASN A 104 -12.88 -3.29 -3.49
CA ASN A 104 -13.58 -2.25 -2.72
C ASN A 104 -12.58 -1.27 -2.11
N TYR A 105 -11.58 -1.79 -1.38
CA TYR A 105 -10.50 -0.98 -0.83
C TYR A 105 -9.84 -0.13 -1.91
N ARG A 106 -9.55 -0.70 -3.08
CA ARG A 106 -8.87 0.03 -4.15
C ARG A 106 -9.70 1.22 -4.63
N LYS A 107 -11.02 1.05 -4.80
CA LYS A 107 -11.92 2.15 -5.18
C LYS A 107 -11.92 3.27 -4.14
N ASP A 108 -12.00 2.92 -2.86
CA ASP A 108 -12.02 3.90 -1.77
C ASP A 108 -10.66 4.63 -1.64
N ALA A 109 -9.56 3.90 -1.80
CA ALA A 109 -8.22 4.48 -1.78
C ALA A 109 -7.99 5.44 -2.96
N ASP A 110 -8.43 5.06 -4.16
CA ASP A 110 -8.33 5.92 -5.35
C ASP A 110 -9.20 7.19 -5.18
N ALA A 111 -10.38 7.08 -4.57
CA ALA A 111 -11.23 8.24 -4.23
C ALA A 111 -10.56 9.17 -3.19
N ALA A 112 -10.00 8.60 -2.12
CA ALA A 112 -9.26 9.36 -1.12
C ALA A 112 -8.06 10.11 -1.71
N ARG A 113 -7.31 9.43 -2.58
CA ARG A 113 -6.20 10.04 -3.31
C ARG A 113 -6.65 11.21 -4.17
N LEU A 114 -7.72 11.04 -4.96
CA LEU A 114 -8.24 12.09 -5.82
C LEU A 114 -8.63 13.36 -5.03
N VAL A 115 -9.30 13.17 -3.88
CA VAL A 115 -9.69 14.27 -3.01
C VAL A 115 -8.47 15.00 -2.46
N LEU A 116 -7.52 14.27 -1.89
CA LEU A 116 -6.30 14.88 -1.33
C LEU A 116 -5.46 15.60 -2.40
N GLU A 117 -5.29 15.01 -3.60
CA GLU A 117 -4.58 15.66 -4.69
C GLU A 117 -5.28 16.96 -5.13
N ARG A 118 -6.60 16.99 -5.13
CA ARG A 118 -7.37 18.20 -5.43
C ARG A 118 -7.11 19.29 -4.40
N HIS A 119 -7.22 18.97 -3.11
CA HIS A 119 -6.97 19.92 -2.01
C HIS A 119 -5.54 20.48 -2.06
N LEU A 120 -4.54 19.64 -2.35
CA LEU A 120 -3.16 20.11 -2.53
C LEU A 120 -3.02 21.11 -3.69
N ARG A 121 -3.66 20.85 -4.84
CA ARG A 121 -3.66 21.81 -5.98
C ARG A 121 -4.36 23.13 -5.64
N GLU A 122 -5.43 23.08 -4.85
CA GLU A 122 -6.12 24.30 -4.39
C GLU A 122 -5.22 25.12 -3.47
N ILE A 123 -4.50 24.48 -2.54
CA ILE A 123 -3.50 25.13 -1.68
C ILE A 123 -2.38 25.75 -2.53
N ASP A 124 -1.82 25.02 -3.49
CA ASP A 124 -0.76 25.53 -4.37
C ASP A 124 -1.21 26.74 -5.19
N ALA A 125 -2.45 26.74 -5.67
CA ALA A 125 -3.04 27.87 -6.39
C ALA A 125 -3.14 29.12 -5.51
N ILE A 126 -3.60 28.96 -4.26
CA ILE A 126 -3.69 30.06 -3.28
C ILE A 126 -2.30 30.60 -2.95
N ILE A 127 -1.30 29.72 -2.74
CA ILE A 127 0.09 30.13 -2.50
C ILE A 127 0.63 30.97 -3.67
N THR A 128 0.36 30.51 -4.89
CA THR A 128 0.79 31.20 -6.12
C THR A 128 0.12 32.57 -6.25
N GLU A 129 -1.18 32.69 -5.96
CA GLU A 129 -1.92 33.95 -5.98
C GLU A 129 -1.38 34.96 -4.94
N MET A 130 -0.94 34.48 -3.78
CA MET A 130 -0.28 35.30 -2.75
C MET A 130 1.16 35.69 -3.10
N GLY A 131 1.66 35.35 -4.30
CA GLY A 131 3.02 35.65 -4.77
C GLY A 131 4.09 34.67 -4.26
N GLY A 132 3.68 33.54 -3.68
CA GLY A 132 4.57 32.45 -3.33
C GLY A 132 4.97 31.63 -4.56
N ALA A 133 6.11 30.94 -4.49
CA ALA A 133 6.48 29.96 -5.51
C ALA A 133 5.69 28.65 -5.28
N PRO A 134 5.19 27.99 -6.34
CA PRO A 134 4.58 26.66 -6.20
C PRO A 134 5.60 25.66 -5.68
N ALA A 135 5.14 24.62 -4.99
CA ALA A 135 6.02 23.53 -4.56
C ALA A 135 6.71 22.89 -5.80
N PRO A 136 8.01 22.57 -5.73
CA PRO A 136 8.68 21.85 -6.81
C PRO A 136 8.04 20.47 -7.02
N GLU A 137 8.05 19.98 -8.26
CA GLU A 137 7.61 18.61 -8.60
C GLU A 137 8.44 17.59 -7.79
N GLY A 138 7.90 17.14 -6.66
CA GLY A 138 8.63 16.32 -5.67
C GLY A 138 8.25 16.57 -4.21
N GLY A 139 7.50 17.63 -3.92
CA GLY A 139 7.07 17.98 -2.56
C GLY A 139 8.13 18.76 -1.77
N PRO A 140 7.91 19.03 -0.47
CA PRO A 140 8.83 19.78 0.38
C PRO A 140 9.99 18.87 0.84
N GLY A 141 10.71 18.31 -0.12
CA GLY A 141 11.88 17.47 0.09
C GLY A 141 13.15 18.23 -0.27
N TYR A 142 14.25 17.91 0.43
CA TYR A 142 15.59 18.39 0.12
C TYR A 142 15.90 18.20 -1.37
N VAL A 143 16.19 19.29 -2.08
CA VAL A 143 16.79 19.25 -3.42
C VAL A 143 18.29 19.03 -3.20
N PRO A 144 18.85 17.87 -3.57
CA PRO A 144 20.29 17.68 -3.48
C PRO A 144 20.98 18.73 -4.36
N PRO A 145 22.03 19.40 -3.87
CA PRO A 145 22.80 20.30 -4.71
C PRO A 145 23.29 19.52 -5.94
N PRO A 146 23.35 20.16 -7.12
CA PRO A 146 23.91 19.53 -8.30
C PRO A 146 25.31 18.98 -7.96
N PRO A 147 25.67 17.79 -8.48
CA PRO A 147 26.99 17.23 -8.21
C PRO A 147 28.05 18.25 -8.62
N PRO A 148 29.09 18.47 -7.79
CA PRO A 148 30.14 19.40 -8.14
C PRO A 148 30.77 18.96 -9.47
N ASP A 149 31.02 19.93 -10.35
CA ASP A 149 31.72 19.68 -11.61
C ASP A 149 32.99 18.89 -11.29
N THR A 150 33.07 17.66 -11.79
CA THR A 150 34.24 16.82 -11.61
C THR A 150 35.43 17.58 -12.20
N PRO A 151 36.45 17.96 -11.41
CA PRO A 151 37.61 18.64 -11.96
C PRO A 151 38.24 17.73 -13.02
N PRO A 152 38.69 18.30 -14.17
CA PRO A 152 39.24 17.52 -15.26
C PRO A 152 40.42 16.69 -14.75
N SER A 153 40.42 15.40 -15.10
CA SER A 153 41.42 14.45 -14.63
C SER A 153 42.83 14.95 -14.92
N MET A 154 43.55 15.34 -13.85
CA MET A 154 44.97 15.60 -13.95
C MET A 154 45.64 14.24 -14.20
N LYS A 155 45.98 13.97 -15.46
CA LYS A 155 46.88 12.88 -15.83
C LYS A 155 48.24 13.14 -15.18
N THR A 156 48.45 12.59 -14.00
CA THR A 156 49.78 12.47 -13.43
C THR A 156 50.40 11.17 -13.94
N ASP A 157 51.23 11.32 -14.98
CA ASP A 157 52.14 10.30 -15.49
C ASP A 157 53.31 10.19 -14.51
N PHE A 158 53.28 9.18 -13.63
CA PHE A 158 54.43 8.86 -12.77
C PHE A 158 55.23 7.72 -13.39
N ARG A 159 56.10 8.10 -14.32
CA ARG A 159 57.24 7.28 -14.74
C ARG A 159 58.53 8.02 -14.37
N ALA A 160 59.11 7.64 -13.23
CA ALA A 160 60.50 7.89 -12.86
C ALA A 160 60.95 6.77 -11.92
#